data_AF-A0AAJ2EJL6-F1
#
_entry.id   AF-A0AAJ2EJL6-F1
#
_cell.length_a   1.000
_cell.length_b   1.000
_cell.length_c   1.000
_cell.angle_alpha   90.00
_cell.angle_beta   90.00
_cell.angle_gamma   90.00
#
_symmetry.space_group_name_H-M   'P 1'
#
loop_
_entity.id
_entity.type
_entity.pdbx_description
1 polymer ?
#
loop_
_entity_poly.entity_id
_entity_poly.type
_entity_poly.pdbx_seq_one_letter_code
_entity_poly.pdbx_strand_id
1 'polypeptide(L)'
;MRTLTEHLSQYAAYHRDTRNVATHVIGIPLIVLAIAALLSRPAWPVFSGAFPLTPAVILFALATLFYLRLDLPLGFGMGMVSAASAWFGHWVAMQSTTLWLVIGVGMFVTGWALQFVGHLRFEHRKPAFVDDVVSLLIGPLFILVELLSALGLRRDLYVAIHTPDTVTR
;
A
#
# COMPACT_ATOMS: atom_id res chain seq x y z
N MET A 1 -11.06 -8.56 16.05
CA MET A 1 -10.24 -7.83 15.04
C MET A 1 -11.14 -6.76 14.44
N ARG A 2 -10.62 -5.58 14.11
CA ARG A 2 -11.43 -4.58 13.42
C ARG A 2 -11.90 -5.14 12.08
N THR A 3 -13.10 -4.77 11.64
CA THR A 3 -13.63 -5.16 10.33
C THR A 3 -12.92 -4.40 9.21
N LEU A 4 -13.08 -4.85 7.95
CA LEU A 4 -12.60 -4.14 6.77
C LEU A 4 -13.09 -2.69 6.77
N THR A 5 -14.39 -2.48 6.97
CA THR A 5 -15.03 -1.16 6.96
C THR A 5 -14.48 -0.30 8.09
N GLU A 6 -14.32 -0.82 9.30
CA GLU A 6 -13.74 -0.05 10.41
C GLU A 6 -12.32 0.44 10.10
N HIS A 7 -11.46 -0.43 9.53
CA HIS A 7 -10.11 -0.04 9.12
C HIS A 7 -10.13 1.05 8.05
N LEU A 8 -10.93 0.88 6.99
CA LEU A 8 -10.99 1.82 5.88
C LEU A 8 -11.66 3.15 6.26
N SER A 9 -12.75 3.13 7.03
CA SER A 9 -13.43 4.34 7.52
C SER A 9 -12.52 5.14 8.45
N GLN A 10 -11.75 4.48 9.33
CA GLN A 10 -10.78 5.16 10.17
C GLN A 10 -9.67 5.82 9.33
N TYR A 11 -9.17 5.12 8.30
CA TYR A 11 -8.16 5.66 7.40
C TYR A 11 -8.72 6.87 6.61
N ALA A 12 -9.93 6.76 6.05
CA ALA A 12 -10.61 7.84 5.34
C ALA A 12 -10.83 9.06 6.25
N ALA A 13 -11.27 8.85 7.50
CA ALA A 13 -11.49 9.92 8.46
C ALA A 13 -10.20 10.65 8.86
N TYR A 14 -9.04 10.01 8.70
CA TYR A 14 -7.72 10.59 8.95
C TYR A 14 -7.19 11.40 7.77
N HIS A 15 -7.71 11.16 6.55
CA HIS A 15 -7.28 11.81 5.31
C HIS A 15 -8.50 12.44 4.62
N ARG A 16 -8.98 13.57 5.14
CA ARG A 16 -10.21 14.20 4.64
C ARG A 16 -9.95 15.18 3.49
N ASP A 17 -8.78 15.83 3.48
CA ASP A 17 -8.45 16.76 2.41
C ASP A 17 -8.07 16.00 1.13
N THR A 18 -8.79 16.27 0.04
CA THR A 18 -8.58 15.59 -1.26
C THR A 18 -7.18 15.82 -1.83
N ARG A 19 -6.51 16.93 -1.49
CA ARG A 19 -5.12 17.19 -1.90
C ARG A 19 -4.14 16.33 -1.11
N ASN A 20 -4.41 16.09 0.18
CA ASN A 20 -3.65 15.13 0.97
C ASN A 20 -3.80 13.72 0.36
N VAL A 21 -5.05 13.30 0.09
CA VAL A 21 -5.34 12.02 -0.56
C VAL A 21 -4.61 11.90 -1.90
N ALA A 22 -4.60 12.96 -2.73
CA ALA A 22 -3.88 12.95 -4.00
C ALA A 22 -2.36 12.71 -3.84
N THR A 23 -1.73 13.31 -2.82
CA THR A 23 -0.31 13.03 -2.53
C THR A 23 -0.09 11.59 -2.08
N HIS A 24 -1.05 10.98 -1.39
CA HIS A 24 -0.97 9.58 -0.96
C HIS A 24 -1.19 8.61 -2.12
N VAL A 25 -2.11 8.90 -3.04
CA VAL A 25 -2.38 8.10 -4.24
C VAL A 25 -1.12 7.92 -5.08
N ILE A 26 -0.20 8.90 -5.09
CA ILE A 26 1.10 8.80 -5.75
C ILE A 26 2.17 8.25 -4.80
N GLY A 27 2.23 8.77 -3.57
CA GLY A 27 3.29 8.46 -2.62
C GLY A 27 3.27 7.01 -2.13
N ILE A 28 2.10 6.42 -1.89
CA ILE A 28 1.98 5.04 -1.41
C ILE A 28 2.49 4.03 -2.46
N PRO A 29 2.07 4.07 -3.74
CA PRO A 29 2.64 3.20 -4.77
C PRO A 29 4.17 3.33 -4.89
N LEU A 30 4.72 4.54 -4.81
CA LEU A 30 6.17 4.74 -4.83
C LEU A 30 6.86 4.04 -3.66
N ILE A 31 6.31 4.14 -2.45
CA ILE A 31 6.88 3.44 -1.28
C ILE A 31 6.74 1.92 -1.42
N VAL A 32 5.59 1.42 -1.88
CA VAL A 32 5.38 -0.03 -2.09
C VAL A 32 6.39 -0.59 -3.09
N LEU A 33 6.59 0.09 -4.22
CA LEU A 33 7.59 -0.30 -5.23
C LEU A 33 9.02 -0.15 -4.71
N ALA A 34 9.30 0.89 -3.91
CA ALA A 34 10.60 1.07 -3.29
C ALA A 34 10.96 -0.05 -2.32
N ILE A 35 10.01 -0.44 -1.46
CA ILE A 35 10.15 -1.57 -0.54
C ILE A 35 10.40 -2.85 -1.35
N ALA A 36 9.63 -3.08 -2.42
CA ALA A 36 9.85 -4.23 -3.30
C ALA A 36 11.28 -4.23 -3.88
N ALA A 37 11.71 -3.12 -4.48
CA ALA A 37 13.04 -2.99 -5.08
C ALA A 37 14.17 -3.23 -4.06
N LEU A 38 14.13 -2.55 -2.91
CA LEU A 38 15.18 -2.63 -1.90
C LEU A 38 15.23 -4.02 -1.25
N LEU A 39 14.09 -4.62 -0.96
CA LEU A 39 14.01 -5.94 -0.31
C LEU A 39 14.17 -7.12 -1.27
N SER A 40 14.21 -6.90 -2.59
CA SER A 40 14.45 -7.97 -3.57
C SER A 40 15.94 -8.27 -3.81
N ARG A 41 16.88 -7.46 -3.28
CA ARG A 41 18.33 -7.66 -3.49
C ARG A 41 18.87 -8.88 -2.75
N PRO A 42 18.59 -9.09 -1.44
CA PRO A 42 18.93 -10.35 -0.78
C PRO A 42 18.02 -11.45 -1.32
N ALA A 43 18.61 -12.48 -1.93
CA ALA A 43 17.86 -13.57 -2.55
C ALA A 43 18.49 -14.92 -2.19
N TRP A 44 17.64 -15.88 -1.85
CA TRP A 44 18.02 -17.28 -1.67
C TRP A 44 17.37 -18.13 -2.76
N PRO A 45 18.17 -18.88 -3.55
CA PRO A 45 17.61 -19.80 -4.52
C PRO A 45 16.88 -20.93 -3.78
N VAL A 46 15.60 -21.13 -4.09
CA VAL A 46 14.79 -22.25 -3.60
C VAL A 46 14.22 -23.04 -4.79
N PHE A 47 13.63 -24.21 -4.52
CA PHE A 47 13.14 -25.13 -5.56
C PHE A 47 14.21 -25.45 -6.61
N SER A 48 15.38 -25.92 -6.13
CA SER A 48 16.54 -26.23 -6.99
C SER A 48 17.03 -25.03 -7.83
N GLY A 49 16.79 -23.80 -7.36
CA GLY A 49 17.18 -22.57 -8.05
C GLY A 49 16.13 -21.99 -8.98
N ALA A 50 14.95 -22.61 -9.10
CA ALA A 50 13.87 -22.13 -9.97
C ALA A 50 13.22 -20.83 -9.46
N PHE A 51 13.35 -20.52 -8.17
CA PHE A 51 12.72 -19.33 -7.59
C PHE A 51 13.66 -18.59 -6.63
N PRO A 52 13.85 -17.27 -6.80
CA PRO A 52 14.58 -16.45 -5.84
C PRO A 52 13.64 -16.03 -4.70
N LEU A 53 13.75 -16.69 -3.55
CA LEU A 53 13.05 -16.26 -2.35
C LEU A 53 13.74 -15.00 -1.81
N THR A 54 13.00 -13.89 -1.73
CA THR A 54 13.50 -12.61 -1.22
C THR A 54 12.68 -12.14 -0.02
N PRO A 55 13.23 -11.28 0.85
CA PRO A 55 12.44 -10.62 1.90
C PRO A 55 11.20 -9.89 1.35
N ALA A 56 11.28 -9.31 0.14
CA ALA A 56 10.12 -8.71 -0.53
C ALA A 56 8.97 -9.71 -0.73
N VAL A 57 9.27 -10.90 -1.28
CA VAL A 57 8.26 -11.95 -1.50
C VAL A 57 7.60 -12.38 -0.21
N ILE A 58 8.39 -12.56 0.87
CA ILE A 58 7.85 -12.95 2.19
C ILE A 58 6.92 -11.86 2.72
N LEU A 59 7.35 -10.59 2.71
CA LEU A 59 6.56 -9.45 3.17
C LEU A 59 5.24 -9.35 2.41
N PHE A 60 5.29 -9.40 1.08
CA PHE A 60 4.11 -9.28 0.23
C PHE A 60 3.17 -10.49 0.33
N ALA A 61 3.69 -11.70 0.53
CA ALA A 61 2.87 -12.87 0.81
C ALA A 61 2.11 -12.72 2.13
N LEU A 62 2.79 -12.28 3.21
CA LEU A 62 2.16 -12.02 4.50
C LEU A 62 1.12 -10.90 4.42
N ALA A 63 1.42 -9.81 3.71
CA ALA A 63 0.46 -8.73 3.47
C ALA A 63 -0.77 -9.23 2.68
N THR A 64 -0.56 -10.06 1.65
CA THR A 64 -1.65 -10.67 0.88
C THR A 64 -2.54 -11.56 1.75
N LEU A 65 -1.95 -12.38 2.63
CA LEU A 65 -2.71 -13.19 3.60
C LEU A 65 -3.52 -12.33 4.57
N PHE A 66 -2.97 -11.20 5.00
CA PHE A 66 -3.70 -10.22 5.81
C PHE A 66 -4.91 -9.67 5.04
N TYR A 67 -4.74 -9.26 3.78
CA TYR A 67 -5.84 -8.75 2.96
C TYR A 67 -6.91 -9.80 2.66
N LEU A 68 -6.51 -11.04 2.35
CA LEU A 68 -7.44 -12.16 2.13
C LEU A 68 -8.28 -12.48 3.37
N ARG A 69 -7.72 -12.28 4.58
CA ARG A 69 -8.48 -12.41 5.83
C ARG A 69 -9.48 -11.27 6.05
N LEU A 70 -9.22 -10.08 5.51
CA LEU A 70 -10.14 -8.94 5.63
C LEU A 70 -11.30 -9.04 4.64
N ASP A 71 -11.01 -9.35 3.37
CA ASP A 71 -11.99 -9.43 2.29
C ASP A 71 -11.38 -10.23 1.12
N LEU A 72 -12.04 -11.33 0.72
CA LEU A 72 -11.49 -12.21 -0.33
C LEU A 72 -11.27 -11.47 -1.67
N PRO A 73 -12.27 -10.76 -2.25
CA PRO A 73 -12.07 -10.02 -3.50
C PRO A 73 -10.94 -8.98 -3.45
N LEU A 74 -10.89 -8.15 -2.40
CA LEU A 74 -9.81 -7.15 -2.27
C LEU A 74 -8.47 -7.82 -1.96
N GLY A 75 -8.46 -8.93 -1.23
CA GLY A 75 -7.28 -9.74 -0.99
C GLY A 75 -6.67 -10.29 -2.28
N PHE A 76 -7.50 -10.76 -3.22
CA PHE A 76 -7.03 -11.13 -4.55
C PHE A 76 -6.48 -9.93 -5.32
N GLY A 77 -7.18 -8.79 -5.32
CA GLY A 77 -6.70 -7.56 -5.95
C GLY A 77 -5.35 -7.10 -5.40
N MET A 78 -5.19 -7.06 -4.08
CA MET A 78 -3.93 -6.75 -3.43
C MET A 78 -2.86 -7.82 -3.63
N GLY A 79 -3.25 -9.08 -3.81
CA GLY A 79 -2.35 -10.16 -4.20
C GLY A 79 -1.75 -9.94 -5.59
N MET A 80 -2.55 -9.45 -6.55
CA MET A 80 -2.06 -9.05 -7.87
C MET A 80 -1.11 -7.86 -7.78
N VAL A 81 -1.46 -6.82 -7.01
CA VAL A 81 -0.59 -5.65 -6.78
C VAL A 81 0.73 -6.07 -6.12
N SER A 82 0.67 -6.95 -5.12
CA SER A 82 1.81 -7.54 -4.42
C SER A 82 2.72 -8.32 -5.37
N ALA A 83 2.15 -9.19 -6.21
CA ALA A 83 2.90 -9.96 -7.19
C ALA A 83 3.57 -9.07 -8.24
N ALA A 84 2.85 -8.07 -8.77
CA ALA A 84 3.41 -7.09 -9.71
C ALA A 84 4.55 -6.28 -9.08
N SER A 85 4.39 -5.87 -7.82
CA SER A 85 5.42 -5.14 -7.07
C SER A 85 6.66 -6.00 -6.83
N ALA A 86 6.49 -7.25 -6.41
CA ALA A 86 7.60 -8.19 -6.22
C ALA A 86 8.32 -8.51 -7.54
N TRP A 87 7.60 -8.63 -8.66
CA TRP A 87 8.19 -8.79 -9.98
C TRP A 87 9.02 -7.57 -10.41
N PHE A 88 8.48 -6.36 -10.23
CA PHE A 88 9.23 -5.13 -10.43
C PHE A 88 10.48 -5.09 -9.53
N GLY A 89 10.34 -5.44 -8.25
CA GLY A 89 11.45 -5.46 -7.30
C GLY A 89 12.57 -6.41 -7.74
N HIS A 90 12.20 -7.60 -8.23
CA HIS A 90 13.15 -8.55 -8.80
C HIS A 90 13.88 -7.96 -10.02
N TRP A 91 13.16 -7.31 -10.94
CA TRP A 91 13.77 -6.63 -12.09
C TRP A 91 14.76 -5.54 -11.68
N VAL A 92 14.41 -4.70 -10.69
CA VAL A 92 15.33 -3.67 -10.17
C VAL A 92 16.54 -4.30 -9.48
N ALA A 93 16.34 -5.42 -8.77
CA ALA A 93 17.42 -6.12 -8.07
C ALA A 93 18.46 -6.73 -9.02
N MET A 94 18.13 -6.98 -10.29
CA MET A 94 19.09 -7.43 -11.31
C MET A 94 19.95 -6.31 -11.90
N GLN A 95 19.62 -5.04 -11.63
CA GLN A 95 20.37 -3.91 -12.16
C GLN A 95 21.70 -3.68 -11.41
N SER A 96 22.53 -2.76 -11.90
CA SER A 96 23.73 -2.33 -11.17
C SER A 96 23.37 -1.82 -9.77
N THR A 97 24.28 -1.95 -8.81
CA THR A 97 24.05 -1.49 -7.43
C THR A 97 23.65 -0.01 -7.38
N THR A 98 24.28 0.82 -8.21
CA THR A 98 23.95 2.25 -8.32
C THR A 98 22.52 2.46 -8.81
N LEU A 99 22.11 1.79 -9.89
CA LEU A 99 20.76 1.96 -10.44
C LEU A 99 19.69 1.42 -9.46
N TRP A 100 19.96 0.29 -8.81
CA TRP A 100 19.10 -0.27 -7.76
C TRP A 100 18.91 0.70 -6.60
N LEU A 101 19.98 1.32 -6.08
CA LEU A 101 19.90 2.32 -5.03
C LEU A 101 19.15 3.58 -5.48
N VAL A 102 19.45 4.10 -6.68
CA VAL A 102 18.79 5.30 -7.21
C VAL A 102 17.30 5.08 -7.36
N ILE A 103 16.87 3.94 -7.92
CA ILE A 103 15.46 3.61 -8.07
C ILE A 103 14.83 3.40 -6.68
N GLY A 104 15.37 2.49 -5.88
CA GLY A 104 14.79 2.10 -4.59
C GLY A 104 14.73 3.25 -3.59
N VAL A 105 15.88 3.89 -3.30
CA VAL A 105 15.94 5.02 -2.36
C VAL A 105 15.25 6.24 -2.93
N GLY A 106 15.37 6.51 -4.23
CA GLY A 106 14.71 7.64 -4.89
C GLY A 106 13.19 7.57 -4.75
N MET A 107 12.59 6.41 -5.05
CA MET A 107 11.15 6.20 -4.86
C MET A 107 10.75 6.25 -3.38
N PHE A 108 11.56 5.67 -2.48
CA PHE A 108 11.27 5.68 -1.03
C PHE A 108 11.22 7.10 -0.48
N VAL A 109 12.26 7.89 -0.73
CA VAL A 109 12.37 9.28 -0.26
C VAL A 109 11.28 10.14 -0.89
N THR A 110 11.07 10.02 -2.21
CA THR A 110 10.04 10.80 -2.91
C THR A 110 8.64 10.46 -2.40
N GLY A 111 8.33 9.18 -2.25
CA GLY A 111 7.02 8.73 -1.78
C GLY A 111 6.73 9.21 -0.35
N TRP A 112 7.71 9.14 0.55
CA TRP A 112 7.57 9.69 1.91
C TRP A 112 7.48 11.21 1.93
N ALA A 113 8.28 11.91 1.12
CA ALA A 113 8.22 13.36 1.02
C ALA A 113 6.82 13.82 0.60
N LEU A 114 6.20 13.17 -0.40
CA LEU A 114 4.83 13.46 -0.81
C LEU A 114 3.83 13.27 0.34
N GLN A 115 3.89 12.15 1.07
CA GLN A 115 2.99 11.89 2.19
C GLN A 115 3.16 12.89 3.33
N PHE A 116 4.41 13.20 3.72
CA PHE A 116 4.65 14.20 4.77
C PHE A 116 4.21 15.60 4.34
N VAL A 117 4.41 15.99 3.08
CA VAL A 117 3.91 17.26 2.55
C VAL A 117 2.38 17.30 2.61
N GLY A 118 1.71 16.21 2.21
CA GLY A 118 0.26 16.10 2.27
C GLY A 118 -0.28 16.32 3.68
N HIS A 119 0.26 15.57 4.64
CA HIS A 119 -0.10 15.68 6.04
C HIS A 119 0.22 17.05 6.66
N LEU A 120 1.38 17.62 6.36
CA LEU A 120 1.82 18.88 6.95
C LEU A 120 1.07 20.08 6.38
N ARG A 121 0.82 20.11 5.07
CA ARG A 121 0.25 21.28 4.37
C ARG A 121 -1.27 21.29 4.29
N PHE A 122 -1.91 20.12 4.25
CA PHE A 122 -3.35 20.04 4.00
C PHE A 122 -4.11 19.50 5.20
N GLU A 123 -3.64 18.43 5.83
CA GLU A 123 -4.35 17.82 6.96
C GLU A 123 -3.97 18.46 8.32
N HIS A 124 -2.76 19.02 8.44
CA HIS A 124 -2.18 19.54 9.68
C HIS A 124 -2.19 18.53 10.83
N ARG A 125 -2.01 17.24 10.48
CA ARG A 125 -1.94 16.11 11.42
C ARG A 125 -0.67 15.34 11.16
N LYS A 126 -0.18 14.66 12.20
CA LYS A 126 0.89 13.66 12.02
C LYS A 126 0.37 12.52 11.11
N PRO A 127 1.23 11.70 10.50
CA PRO A 127 0.78 10.55 9.73
C PRO A 127 0.08 9.48 10.57
N ALA A 128 -0.92 8.80 9.99
CA ALA A 128 -1.73 7.79 10.70
C ALA A 128 -0.91 6.64 11.30
N PHE A 129 0.21 6.26 10.66
CA PHE A 129 1.04 5.15 11.11
C PHE A 129 1.78 5.41 12.43
N VAL A 130 1.87 6.68 12.84
CA VAL A 130 2.42 7.06 14.14
C VAL A 130 1.48 6.60 15.27
N ASP A 131 0.17 6.56 15.01
CA ASP A 131 -0.83 6.06 15.96
C ASP A 131 -1.08 4.54 15.81
N ASP A 132 -1.09 4.04 14.57
CA ASP A 132 -1.37 2.64 14.27
C ASP A 132 -0.57 2.17 13.05
N VAL A 133 0.47 1.36 13.28
CA VAL A 133 1.34 0.82 12.22
C VAL A 133 0.57 0.03 11.16
N VAL A 134 -0.59 -0.55 11.51
CA VAL A 134 -1.43 -1.29 10.56
C VAL A 134 -1.95 -0.38 9.45
N SER A 135 -2.05 0.94 9.69
CA SER A 135 -2.44 1.90 8.66
C SER A 135 -1.50 1.92 7.44
N LEU A 136 -0.25 1.46 7.57
CA LEU A 136 0.66 1.25 6.43
C LEU A 136 0.16 0.14 5.48
N LEU A 137 -0.52 -0.87 6.01
CA LEU A 137 -1.17 -1.91 5.20
C LEU A 137 -2.53 -1.42 4.67
N ILE A 138 -3.24 -0.58 5.41
CA ILE A 138 -4.56 -0.07 5.01
C ILE A 138 -4.47 0.97 3.90
N GLY A 139 -3.43 1.82 3.87
CA GLY A 139 -3.27 2.84 2.83
C GLY A 139 -3.28 2.29 1.38
N PRO A 140 -2.47 1.27 1.04
CA PRO A 140 -2.54 0.62 -0.27
C PRO A 140 -3.91 0.02 -0.59
N LEU A 141 -4.56 -0.60 0.40
CA LEU A 141 -5.89 -1.19 0.25
C LEU A 141 -6.95 -0.11 -0.01
N PHE A 142 -6.85 1.04 0.66
CA PHE A 142 -7.71 2.19 0.45
C PHE A 142 -7.61 2.69 -1.01
N ILE A 143 -6.40 2.82 -1.55
CA ILE A 143 -6.19 3.20 -2.96
C ILE A 143 -6.80 2.17 -3.91
N LEU A 144 -6.71 0.87 -3.62
CA LEU A 144 -7.36 -0.14 -4.44
C LEU A 144 -8.89 0.05 -4.45
N VAL A 145 -9.51 0.34 -3.30
CA VAL A 145 -10.95 0.60 -3.22
C VAL A 145 -11.35 1.85 -4.01
N GLU A 146 -10.57 2.93 -3.92
CA GLU A 146 -10.75 4.15 -4.74
C GLU A 146 -10.73 3.83 -6.25
N LEU A 147 -9.73 3.06 -6.70
CA LEU A 147 -9.59 2.68 -8.10
C LEU A 147 -10.74 1.79 -8.57
N LEU A 148 -11.14 0.79 -7.77
CA LEU A 148 -12.27 -0.07 -8.09
C LEU A 148 -13.57 0.74 -8.18
N SER A 149 -13.79 1.67 -7.25
CA SER A 149 -14.96 2.57 -7.25
C SER A 149 -15.03 3.45 -8.49
N ALA A 150 -13.88 4.02 -8.90
CA ALA A 150 -13.75 4.79 -10.14
C ALA A 150 -14.09 3.95 -11.39
N LEU A 151 -13.81 2.64 -11.37
CA LEU A 151 -14.19 1.68 -12.41
C LEU A 151 -15.63 1.16 -12.29
N GLY A 152 -16.40 1.63 -11.31
CA GLY A 152 -17.79 1.22 -11.09
C GLY A 152 -17.97 -0.02 -10.21
N LEU A 153 -16.90 -0.57 -9.64
CA LEU A 153 -16.90 -1.74 -8.77
C LEU A 153 -16.81 -1.33 -7.29
N ARG A 154 -17.36 -2.14 -6.37
CA ARG A 154 -17.28 -1.89 -4.89
C ARG A 154 -17.74 -0.48 -4.46
N ARG A 155 -18.67 0.14 -5.20
CA ARG A 155 -19.22 1.46 -4.87
C ARG A 155 -19.95 1.48 -3.52
N ASP A 156 -20.59 0.37 -3.17
CA ASP A 156 -21.20 0.13 -1.86
C ASP A 156 -20.20 0.32 -0.72
N LEU A 157 -19.02 -0.31 -0.84
CA LEU A 157 -17.95 -0.16 0.14
C LEU A 157 -17.41 1.28 0.14
N TYR A 158 -17.17 1.86 -1.03
CA TYR A 158 -16.70 3.25 -1.14
C TYR A 158 -17.64 4.24 -0.44
N VAL A 159 -18.96 4.07 -0.61
CA VAL A 159 -19.96 4.91 0.06
C VAL A 159 -19.93 4.67 1.57
N ALA A 160 -19.83 3.41 2.02
CA ALA A 160 -19.79 3.07 3.44
C ALA A 160 -18.56 3.64 4.17
N ILE A 161 -17.41 3.74 3.50
CA ILE A 161 -16.18 4.28 4.12
C ILE A 161 -16.15 5.81 4.18
N HIS A 162 -16.88 6.50 3.28
CA HIS A 162 -16.94 7.96 3.22
C HIS A 162 -18.16 8.57 3.91
N THR A 163 -19.17 7.75 4.21
CA THR A 163 -20.38 8.18 4.92
C THR A 163 -20.34 7.59 6.32
N PRO A 164 -19.98 8.35 7.37
CA PRO A 164 -20.12 7.86 8.73
C PRO A 164 -21.60 7.58 9.00
N ASP A 165 -21.91 6.42 9.60
CA ASP A 165 -23.27 5.95 9.85
C ASP A 165 -24.22 7.09 10.28
N THR A 166 -25.17 7.43 9.41
CA THR A 166 -26.38 8.17 9.81
C THR A 166 -27.41 7.25 10.49
N VAL A 167 -27.07 5.96 10.68
CA VAL A 167 -27.99 4.92 11.16
C VAL A 167 -27.43 4.32 12.45
N THR A 168 -27.46 5.10 13.53
CA THR A 168 -27.63 4.63 14.93
C THR A 168 -27.56 5.85 15.86
N ARG A 169 -28.65 6.62 15.90
CA ARG A 169 -29.08 7.37 17.07
C ARG A 169 -30.59 7.20 17.22
#